data_AF-A0AAW1BPJ8-F1
#
_entry.id   AF-A0AAW1BPJ8-F1
#
_cell.length_a   1.000
_cell.length_b   1.000
_cell.length_c   1.000
_cell.angle_alpha   90.00
_cell.angle_beta   90.00
_cell.angle_gamma   90.00
#
_symmetry.space_group_name_H-M   'P 1'
#
loop_
_entity.id
_entity.type
_entity.pdbx_description
1 polymer ?
#
loop_
_entity_poly.entity_id
_entity_poly.type
_entity_poly.pdbx_seq_one_letter_code
_entity_poly.pdbx_strand_id
1 'polypeptide(L)'
;MHNVKLAFEVLNDYGIQLKDEHGSTIDTKDIVDRHREKTFALLWKIVFAFQVNISLDVDQLKAEIAFLKKLQVTKLKRPDLESVSNMGNDISRSYSYDSYGDNVKLLMDWVNVVCGFYNIKVENFTVSFSDGRVLSISTSVLYKELLDNEKRNFQLINAAVSDLGGIPAMIQYSDMSNTIPDEKVVITYVSFLCSRLISLSKEIRAALLIQSAWRKYRLKIKLAETRKQTSNAVVVIQKHWRRYLAVLELQKLKKATQEETERIAMQRWQEAVIVLQAWYRMKRERRRMKRSTIKIQRWYRGNWQRRKYLQYRKKIIIIQRMVRRWISRRTINTVGIPKDINPQTVSTGVTKFQALWRGYSWRKKTDTPETRSLRDSLIIANKESKEEKKLCNRTSVAIDYLLRYKHFSYILTALKDLEVVTRLSPVCCENMAQSKAVCTIFTLIRSCNRSVPSMDVIKYSVQVLLNLSKYERTTDAVYSVENSVGTLLDLLQMYRERAGDKTSEKSGSIFTKTCCLFAHLSKDSRRASEIRNNHKVVASLRRLFKLTARKHQMDVQRMLAKQKLDAYINGQSSIPVKVKIISRQRPDWDLRKDNIREIVDPLQAIEMVMNTLGISCN
;
A
#
# COMPACT_ATOMS: atom_id res chain seq x y z
N MET A 1 -21.11 80.92 48.31
CA MET A 1 -19.90 80.74 49.12
C MET A 1 -19.80 79.36 49.77
N HIS A 2 -20.80 78.88 50.53
CA HIS A 2 -20.73 77.57 51.23
C HIS A 2 -20.31 76.38 50.34
N ASN A 3 -20.90 76.22 49.16
CA ASN A 3 -20.54 75.13 48.23
C ASN A 3 -19.09 75.21 47.73
N VAL A 4 -18.57 76.42 47.50
CA VAL A 4 -17.18 76.63 47.08
C VAL A 4 -16.23 76.28 48.22
N LYS A 5 -16.62 76.62 49.46
CA LYS A 5 -15.86 76.27 50.66
C LYS A 5 -15.71 74.75 50.84
N LEU A 6 -16.80 74.00 50.68
CA LEU A 6 -16.75 72.54 50.71
C LEU A 6 -15.82 71.97 49.62
N ALA A 7 -15.87 72.51 48.41
CA ALA A 7 -14.95 72.09 47.35
C ALA A 7 -13.48 72.41 47.69
N PHE A 8 -13.21 73.54 48.33
CA PHE A 8 -11.85 73.93 48.73
C PHE A 8 -11.31 73.06 49.86
N GLU A 9 -12.16 72.66 50.81
CA GLU A 9 -11.81 71.70 51.87
C GLU A 9 -11.37 70.37 51.24
N VAL A 10 -12.15 69.82 50.31
CA VAL A 10 -11.78 68.59 49.59
C VAL A 10 -10.47 68.75 48.82
N LEU A 11 -10.27 69.86 48.10
CA LEU A 11 -9.03 70.09 47.34
C LEU A 11 -7.80 70.19 48.25
N ASN A 12 -7.94 70.81 49.43
CA ASN A 12 -6.88 70.87 50.43
C ASN A 12 -6.58 69.49 51.04
N ASP A 13 -7.61 68.65 51.27
CA ASP A 13 -7.42 67.26 51.73
C ASP A 13 -6.63 66.42 50.72
N TYR A 14 -6.80 66.69 49.42
CA TYR A 14 -5.98 66.11 48.35
C TYR A 14 -4.59 66.76 48.21
N GLY A 15 -4.22 67.71 49.08
CA GLY A 15 -2.90 68.35 49.11
C GLY A 15 -2.69 69.45 48.06
N ILE A 16 -3.76 69.98 47.46
CA ILE A 16 -3.67 71.00 46.40
C ILE A 16 -3.56 72.40 47.01
N GLN A 17 -2.46 73.09 46.73
CA GLN A 17 -2.24 74.45 47.25
C GLN A 17 -3.10 75.50 46.53
N LEU A 18 -4.07 76.10 47.23
CA LEU A 18 -5.00 77.11 46.70
C LEU A 18 -4.41 78.53 46.61
N LYS A 19 -3.28 78.68 45.92
CA LYS A 19 -2.62 79.97 45.64
C LYS A 19 -2.53 80.23 44.13
N ASP A 20 -2.75 81.46 43.69
CA ASP A 20 -2.54 81.83 42.29
C ASP A 20 -1.05 81.81 41.88
N GLU A 21 -0.78 82.15 40.61
CA GLU A 21 0.56 82.15 40.02
C GLU A 21 1.50 83.20 40.64
N HIS A 22 0.94 84.21 41.31
CA HIS A 22 1.67 85.27 41.99
C HIS A 22 1.79 85.02 43.51
N GLY A 23 1.31 83.86 43.98
CA GLY A 23 1.37 83.45 45.38
C GLY A 23 0.23 83.98 46.25
N SER A 24 -0.75 84.67 45.68
CA SER A 24 -1.92 85.18 46.40
C SER A 24 -2.90 84.04 46.69
N THR A 25 -3.50 84.03 47.87
CA THR A 25 -4.48 83.01 48.24
C THR A 25 -5.77 83.16 47.45
N ILE A 26 -6.27 82.06 46.89
CA ILE A 26 -7.57 82.00 46.23
C ILE A 26 -8.62 81.79 47.32
N ASP A 27 -9.46 82.80 47.57
CA ASP A 27 -10.56 82.72 48.54
C ASP A 27 -11.87 82.30 47.84
N THR A 28 -12.79 81.75 48.62
CA THR A 28 -14.14 81.37 48.20
C THR A 28 -14.94 82.55 47.63
N LYS A 29 -14.64 83.78 48.07
CA LYS A 29 -15.21 85.02 47.52
C LYS A 29 -14.76 85.28 46.10
N ASP A 30 -13.48 85.06 45.80
CA ASP A 30 -12.90 85.29 44.47
C ASP A 30 -13.62 84.47 43.38
N ILE A 31 -14.08 83.26 43.72
CA ILE A 31 -14.83 82.39 42.79
C ILE A 31 -16.28 82.85 42.64
N VAL A 32 -16.93 83.24 43.73
CA VAL A 32 -18.34 83.68 43.73
C VAL A 32 -18.48 85.02 43.00
N ASP A 33 -17.51 85.91 43.17
CA ASP A 33 -17.46 87.25 42.56
C ASP A 33 -16.89 87.22 41.13
N ARG A 34 -16.64 86.01 40.59
CA ARG A 34 -16.18 85.77 39.21
C ARG A 34 -14.83 86.42 38.89
N HIS A 35 -13.91 86.43 39.85
CA HIS A 35 -12.54 86.85 39.61
C HIS A 35 -11.89 85.88 38.62
N ARG A 36 -11.78 86.31 37.36
CA ARG A 36 -11.45 85.46 36.22
C ARG A 36 -10.10 84.75 36.42
N GLU A 37 -9.05 85.49 36.76
CA GLU A 37 -7.68 84.96 36.90
C GLU A 37 -7.57 83.90 38.00
N LYS A 38 -8.06 84.20 39.21
CA LYS A 38 -8.10 83.26 40.34
C LYS A 38 -8.96 82.03 40.07
N THR A 39 -10.06 82.19 39.34
CA THR A 39 -10.90 81.06 38.92
C THR A 39 -10.17 80.16 37.92
N PHE A 40 -9.46 80.73 36.94
CA PHE A 40 -8.62 79.97 36.02
C PHE A 40 -7.45 79.27 36.73
N ALA A 41 -6.80 79.96 37.67
CA ALA A 41 -5.72 79.38 38.47
C ALA A 41 -6.18 78.15 39.27
N LEU A 42 -7.38 78.22 39.85
CA LEU A 42 -8.00 77.09 40.54
C LEU A 42 -8.27 75.91 39.58
N LEU A 43 -8.91 76.18 38.44
CA LEU A 43 -9.22 75.13 37.45
C LEU A 43 -7.95 74.43 36.94
N TRP A 44 -6.90 75.19 36.66
CA TRP A 44 -5.62 74.62 36.24
C TRP A 44 -5.02 73.71 37.30
N LYS A 45 -5.08 74.07 38.58
CA LYS A 45 -4.59 73.18 39.65
C LYS A 45 -5.34 71.87 39.71
N ILE A 46 -6.66 71.89 39.52
CA ILE A 46 -7.48 70.67 39.47
C ILE A 46 -7.07 69.81 38.26
N VAL A 47 -6.94 70.41 37.08
CA VAL A 47 -6.52 69.70 35.86
C VAL A 47 -5.12 69.10 36.02
N PHE A 48 -4.14 69.83 36.54
CA PHE A 48 -2.80 69.30 36.74
C PHE A 48 -2.76 68.19 37.80
N ALA A 49 -3.46 68.36 38.92
CA ALA A 49 -3.47 67.38 40.01
C ALA A 49 -4.14 66.07 39.61
N PHE A 50 -5.29 66.14 38.92
CA PHE A 50 -6.09 64.95 38.64
C PHE A 50 -5.96 64.40 37.22
N GLN A 51 -5.45 65.18 36.26
CA GLN A 51 -5.28 64.73 34.88
C GLN A 51 -3.83 64.49 34.52
N VAL A 52 -2.97 65.51 34.64
CA VAL A 52 -1.56 65.38 34.23
C VAL A 52 -0.78 64.45 35.14
N ASN A 53 -0.99 64.55 36.46
CA ASN A 53 -0.25 63.74 37.44
C ASN A 53 -0.79 62.31 37.61
N ILE A 54 -2.06 62.05 37.30
CA ILE A 54 -2.68 60.72 37.42
C ILE A 54 -2.66 59.95 36.09
N SER A 55 -2.81 60.65 34.95
CA SER A 55 -2.84 60.00 33.63
C SER A 55 -1.47 59.54 33.13
N LEU A 56 -0.38 60.07 33.70
CA LEU A 56 0.99 59.73 33.35
C LEU A 56 1.60 58.86 34.45
N ASP A 57 1.63 57.55 34.22
CA ASP A 57 2.40 56.63 35.05
C ASP A 57 3.90 56.86 34.82
N VAL A 58 4.56 57.40 35.84
CA VAL A 58 5.98 57.79 35.85
C VAL A 58 6.89 56.64 35.48
N ASP A 59 6.60 55.43 35.95
CA ASP A 59 7.45 54.25 35.72
C ASP A 59 7.28 53.74 34.29
N GLN A 60 6.05 53.74 33.77
CA GLN A 60 5.79 53.40 32.36
C GLN A 60 6.43 54.39 31.40
N LEU A 61 6.37 55.68 31.72
CA LEU A 61 6.97 56.75 30.92
C LEU A 61 8.50 56.63 30.89
N LYS A 62 9.14 56.41 32.04
CA LYS A 62 10.60 56.16 32.12
C LYS A 62 11.02 54.92 31.34
N ALA A 63 10.27 53.82 31.45
CA ALA A 63 10.53 52.60 30.71
C ALA A 63 10.43 52.81 29.19
N GLU A 64 9.43 53.59 28.74
CA GLU A 64 9.27 53.91 27.32
C GLU A 64 10.39 54.83 26.81
N ILE A 65 10.77 55.85 27.57
CA ILE A 65 11.91 56.72 27.24
C ILE A 65 13.19 55.90 27.07
N ALA A 66 13.50 55.00 28.02
CA ALA A 66 14.68 54.14 27.96
C ALA A 66 14.65 53.22 26.73
N PHE A 67 13.48 52.67 26.41
CA PHE A 67 13.27 51.84 25.23
C PHE A 67 13.50 52.61 23.92
N LEU A 68 12.90 53.80 23.79
CA LEU A 68 13.04 54.65 22.60
C LEU A 68 14.49 55.10 22.40
N LYS A 69 15.19 55.50 23.48
CA LYS A 69 16.63 55.80 23.43
C LYS A 69 17.45 54.59 22.94
N LYS A 70 17.16 53.38 23.42
CA LYS A 70 17.82 52.15 22.96
C LYS A 70 17.54 51.84 21.49
N LEU A 71 16.29 52.05 21.04
CA LEU A 71 15.92 51.89 19.62
C LEU A 71 16.67 52.88 18.73
N GLN A 72 16.77 54.14 19.13
CA GLN A 72 17.48 55.18 18.38
C GLN A 72 18.97 54.81 18.18
N VAL A 73 19.64 54.36 19.24
CA VAL A 73 21.02 53.85 19.18
C VAL A 73 21.15 52.62 18.27
N THR A 74 20.16 51.72 18.27
CA THR A 74 20.17 50.53 17.40
C THR A 74 19.95 50.88 15.94
N LYS A 75 19.16 51.92 15.65
CA LYS A 75 18.90 52.44 14.29
C LYS A 75 20.14 53.14 13.72
N LEU A 76 20.88 53.87 14.56
CA LEU A 76 22.16 54.54 14.21
C LEU A 76 23.33 53.57 13.95
N LYS A 77 23.25 52.31 14.41
CA LYS A 77 24.26 51.26 14.17
C LYS A 77 24.05 50.47 12.87
N ARG A 78 23.07 50.83 12.03
CA ARG A 78 22.95 50.27 10.66
C ARG A 78 23.94 50.98 9.72
N PRO A 79 24.81 50.26 9.00
CA PRO A 79 25.87 50.86 8.19
C PRO A 79 25.39 51.15 6.76
N ASP A 80 24.36 51.98 6.59
CA ASP A 80 23.92 52.43 5.25
C ASP A 80 23.38 53.87 5.32
N LEU A 81 24.27 54.83 5.57
CA LEU A 81 24.40 56.14 4.92
C LEU A 81 25.47 56.96 5.67
N GLU A 82 26.68 56.99 5.14
CA GLU A 82 27.65 58.02 5.49
C GLU A 82 27.20 59.36 4.86
N SER A 83 26.93 60.37 5.69
CA SER A 83 27.39 61.74 5.46
C SER A 83 26.93 62.68 6.57
N VAL A 84 27.90 63.47 7.05
CA VAL A 84 27.79 64.64 7.93
C VAL A 84 27.73 64.34 9.44
N SER A 85 28.93 64.10 9.95
CA SER A 85 29.39 64.50 11.27
C SER A 85 29.05 65.96 11.59
N ASN A 86 28.35 66.18 12.71
CA ASN A 86 28.64 67.17 13.75
C ASN A 86 27.34 67.63 14.43
N MET A 87 26.96 66.96 15.51
CA MET A 87 26.55 67.68 16.72
C MET A 87 26.88 66.81 17.92
N GLY A 88 27.68 67.40 18.79
CA GLY A 88 28.38 66.72 19.87
C GLY A 88 27.49 66.18 20.96
N ASN A 89 28.14 65.36 21.77
CA ASN A 89 27.85 65.13 23.17
C ASN A 89 27.38 66.44 23.86
N ASP A 90 26.09 66.57 24.08
CA ASP A 90 25.49 67.57 24.98
C ASP A 90 24.07 67.10 25.38
N ILE A 91 23.97 65.93 26.04
CA ILE A 91 22.72 65.49 26.71
C ILE A 91 22.84 65.66 28.24
N SER A 92 23.64 66.64 28.65
CA SER A 92 23.70 67.15 30.03
C SER A 92 23.68 68.68 29.99
N ARG A 93 22.65 69.28 29.39
CA ARG A 93 22.29 70.67 29.69
C ARG A 93 20.99 70.67 30.46
N SER A 94 21.14 70.84 31.77
CA SER A 94 20.07 71.14 32.70
C SER A 94 19.40 72.45 32.27
N TYR A 95 18.26 72.34 31.58
CA TYR A 95 17.36 73.48 31.41
C TYR A 95 16.74 73.76 32.79
N SER A 96 17.05 74.91 33.38
CA SER A 96 16.43 75.35 34.64
C SER A 96 14.95 75.63 34.38
N TYR A 97 14.14 74.61 34.67
CA TYR A 97 12.70 74.69 34.88
C TYR A 97 12.48 74.40 36.37
N ASP A 98 12.88 75.32 37.25
CA ASP A 98 12.69 75.16 38.70
C ASP A 98 11.24 75.39 39.15
N SER A 99 10.33 75.74 38.22
CA SER A 99 8.93 76.05 38.50
C SER A 99 7.92 74.93 38.16
N TYR A 100 8.31 73.83 37.52
CA TYR A 100 7.40 72.75 37.11
C TYR A 100 7.70 71.44 37.83
N GLY A 101 6.65 70.66 38.12
CA GLY A 101 6.77 69.34 38.75
C GLY A 101 7.44 68.29 37.86
N ASP A 102 8.01 67.26 38.49
CA ASP A 102 8.83 66.21 37.83
C ASP A 102 8.13 65.48 36.67
N ASN A 103 6.80 65.34 36.73
CA ASN A 103 6.01 64.71 35.67
C ASN A 103 6.06 65.49 34.34
N VAL A 104 6.06 66.82 34.41
CA VAL A 104 6.12 67.69 33.22
C VAL A 104 7.52 67.65 32.61
N LYS A 105 8.57 67.56 33.43
CA LYS A 105 9.95 67.36 32.98
C LYS A 105 10.11 66.02 32.24
N LEU A 106 9.57 64.94 32.80
CA LEU A 106 9.59 63.62 32.16
C LEU A 106 8.77 63.57 30.86
N LEU A 107 7.64 64.29 30.80
CA LEU A 107 6.87 64.43 29.57
C LEU A 107 7.68 65.16 28.49
N MET A 108 8.40 66.22 28.85
CA MET A 108 9.28 66.95 27.92
C MET A 108 10.43 66.06 27.43
N ASP A 109 11.02 65.24 28.29
CA ASP A 109 12.04 64.25 27.90
C ASP A 109 11.47 63.22 26.91
N TRP A 110 10.26 62.73 27.14
CA TRP A 110 9.59 61.82 26.21
C TRP A 110 9.33 62.46 24.85
N VAL A 111 8.80 63.68 24.82
CA VAL A 111 8.57 64.44 23.57
C VAL A 111 9.89 64.61 22.81
N ASN A 112 10.96 65.01 23.49
CA ASN A 112 12.27 65.20 22.88
C ASN A 112 12.85 63.91 22.29
N VAL A 113 12.67 62.77 22.97
CA VAL A 113 13.13 61.47 22.45
C VAL A 113 12.34 61.02 21.24
N VAL A 114 11.02 61.21 21.23
CA VAL A 114 10.16 60.90 20.06
C VAL A 114 10.50 61.81 18.89
N CYS A 115 10.60 63.12 19.12
CA CYS A 115 10.96 64.12 18.11
C CYS A 115 12.40 63.94 17.59
N GLY A 116 13.29 63.38 18.40
CA GLY A 116 14.66 63.02 18.01
C GLY A 116 14.73 61.99 16.88
N PHE A 117 13.70 61.17 16.64
CA PHE A 117 13.63 60.29 15.45
C PHE A 117 13.44 61.07 14.14
N TYR A 118 13.03 62.33 14.22
CA TYR A 118 12.69 63.20 13.09
C TYR A 118 13.53 64.48 13.05
N ASN A 119 14.59 64.55 13.88
CA ASN A 119 15.51 65.67 13.99
C ASN A 119 14.84 67.01 14.37
N ILE A 120 13.77 66.94 15.19
CA ILE A 120 13.05 68.11 15.72
C ILE A 120 13.45 68.30 17.18
N LYS A 121 13.86 69.53 17.54
CA LYS A 121 14.21 69.91 18.92
C LYS A 121 13.04 70.67 19.56
N VAL A 122 12.67 70.31 20.79
CA VAL A 122 11.56 70.93 21.52
C VAL A 122 12.10 71.58 22.79
N GLU A 123 11.94 72.89 22.93
CA GLU A 123 12.54 73.69 24.02
C GLU A 123 11.51 74.15 25.07
N ASN A 124 10.22 74.22 24.72
CA ASN A 124 9.13 74.63 25.59
C ASN A 124 7.78 74.04 25.14
N PHE A 125 6.77 74.08 26.00
CA PHE A 125 5.39 73.67 25.66
C PHE A 125 4.56 74.79 25.01
N THR A 126 5.19 75.87 24.56
CA THR A 126 4.52 77.02 23.94
C THR A 126 4.93 77.14 22.45
N VAL A 127 5.96 77.94 22.16
CA VAL A 127 6.42 78.25 20.80
C VAL A 127 6.94 77.02 20.05
N SER A 128 7.42 75.98 20.74
CA SER A 128 7.86 74.75 20.05
C SER A 128 6.68 73.95 19.45
N PHE A 129 5.44 74.22 19.89
CA PHE A 129 4.23 73.51 19.46
C PHE A 129 3.32 74.34 18.54
N SER A 130 3.55 75.66 18.38
CA SER A 130 2.71 76.56 17.58
C SER A 130 2.56 76.12 16.12
N ASP A 131 3.64 75.57 15.55
CA ASP A 131 3.71 75.27 14.13
C ASP A 131 3.10 73.89 13.77
N GLY A 132 2.58 73.16 14.78
CA GLY A 132 2.03 71.82 14.64
C GLY A 132 3.03 70.72 14.22
N ARG A 133 4.31 71.05 13.96
CA ARG A 133 5.33 70.10 13.48
C ARG A 133 5.69 69.02 14.49
N VAL A 134 5.78 69.40 15.78
CA VAL A 134 6.01 68.45 16.89
C VAL A 134 4.88 67.44 17.01
N LEU A 135 3.65 67.83 16.65
CA LEU A 135 2.45 67.01 16.76
C LEU A 135 2.15 66.23 15.45
N SER A 136 2.52 66.75 14.28
CA SER A 136 2.16 66.18 12.96
C SER A 136 3.32 65.60 12.14
N ILE A 137 4.58 65.77 12.55
CA ILE A 137 5.79 65.20 11.92
C ILE A 137 5.77 65.28 10.38
N SER A 138 5.94 66.49 9.84
CA SER A 138 6.02 66.72 8.39
C SER A 138 7.16 67.70 8.03
N THR A 139 7.83 67.47 6.90
CA THR A 139 9.00 68.22 6.43
C THR A 139 8.69 69.09 5.19
N SER A 140 9.16 70.36 5.22
CA SER A 140 9.57 71.28 4.11
C SER A 140 8.76 72.59 3.83
N VAL A 141 9.43 73.73 4.15
CA VAL A 141 9.72 75.03 3.46
C VAL A 141 8.64 76.00 2.87
N LEU A 142 8.90 77.31 3.11
CA LEU A 142 8.44 78.62 2.54
C LEU A 142 7.17 79.32 3.08
N TYR A 143 7.32 80.59 3.50
CA TYR A 143 6.53 81.28 4.53
C TYR A 143 5.00 81.41 4.31
N LYS A 144 4.52 81.47 3.07
CA LYS A 144 3.07 81.50 2.80
C LYS A 144 2.45 80.10 2.76
N GLU A 145 3.24 79.10 2.36
CA GLU A 145 2.90 77.68 2.48
C GLU A 145 3.03 77.20 3.94
N LEU A 146 3.84 77.86 4.78
CA LEU A 146 3.97 77.52 6.21
C LEU A 146 2.65 77.62 6.96
N LEU A 147 1.86 78.69 6.78
CA LEU A 147 0.57 78.85 7.46
C LEU A 147 -0.47 77.82 7.01
N ASP A 148 -0.53 77.55 5.70
CA ASP A 148 -1.39 76.49 5.16
C ASP A 148 -0.92 75.10 5.60
N ASN A 149 0.40 74.90 5.76
CA ASN A 149 0.98 73.67 6.26
C ASN A 149 0.74 73.50 7.76
N GLU A 150 0.77 74.55 8.56
CA GLU A 150 0.36 74.52 9.97
C GLU A 150 -1.10 74.11 10.07
N LYS A 151 -1.99 74.72 9.29
CA LYS A 151 -3.41 74.35 9.26
C LYS A 151 -3.63 72.90 8.86
N ARG A 152 -2.90 72.40 7.85
CA ARG A 152 -2.91 70.99 7.44
C ARG A 152 -2.35 70.07 8.54
N ASN A 153 -1.28 70.47 9.23
CA ASN A 153 -0.71 69.71 10.34
C ASN A 153 -1.76 69.51 11.45
N PHE A 154 -2.46 70.57 11.86
CA PHE A 154 -3.54 70.45 12.86
C PHE A 154 -4.74 69.64 12.36
N GLN A 155 -5.06 69.67 11.07
CA GLN A 155 -6.08 68.77 10.50
C GLN A 155 -5.65 67.30 10.57
N LEU A 156 -4.39 67.00 10.23
CA LEU A 156 -3.82 65.66 10.32
C LEU A 156 -3.78 65.14 11.76
N ILE A 157 -3.40 66.00 12.71
CA ILE A 157 -3.40 65.67 14.14
C ILE A 157 -4.81 65.36 14.60
N ASN A 158 -5.79 66.22 14.30
CA ASN A 158 -7.17 66.02 14.74
C ASN A 158 -7.78 64.76 14.13
N ALA A 159 -7.46 64.43 12.88
CA ALA A 159 -7.85 63.17 12.26
C ALA A 159 -7.20 61.95 12.96
N ALA A 160 -5.86 61.97 13.12
CA ALA A 160 -5.12 60.89 13.78
C ALA A 160 -5.57 60.66 15.22
N VAL A 161 -5.85 61.75 15.96
CA VAL A 161 -6.34 61.70 17.33
C VAL A 161 -7.78 61.21 17.42
N SER A 162 -8.63 61.59 16.46
CA SER A 162 -9.98 61.04 16.32
C SER A 162 -9.95 59.52 16.07
N ASP A 163 -9.03 59.04 15.24
CA ASP A 163 -8.85 57.61 14.95
C ASP A 163 -8.31 56.83 16.17
N LEU A 164 -7.41 57.45 16.95
CA LEU A 164 -6.86 56.85 18.17
C LEU A 164 -7.88 56.73 19.31
N GLY A 165 -8.82 57.67 19.37
CA GLY A 165 -9.89 57.76 20.37
C GLY A 165 -9.38 58.08 21.79
N GLY A 166 -10.24 58.67 22.62
CA GLY A 166 -9.96 58.90 24.05
C GLY A 166 -9.12 60.14 24.39
N ILE A 167 -8.86 61.02 23.43
CA ILE A 167 -8.19 62.32 23.63
C ILE A 167 -9.21 63.43 23.29
N PRO A 168 -9.48 64.37 24.20
CA PRO A 168 -10.43 65.46 23.93
C PRO A 168 -9.90 66.45 22.88
N ALA A 169 -10.80 67.00 22.04
CA ALA A 169 -10.48 68.01 21.03
C ALA A 169 -10.22 69.40 21.66
N MET A 170 -9.11 69.51 22.41
CA MET A 170 -8.75 70.70 23.19
C MET A 170 -7.96 71.75 22.41
N ILE A 171 -7.39 71.38 21.27
CA ILE A 171 -6.50 72.24 20.50
C ILE A 171 -7.06 72.46 19.10
N GLN A 172 -7.29 73.72 18.74
CA GLN A 172 -7.63 74.13 17.38
C GLN A 172 -6.51 74.97 16.76
N TYR A 173 -6.44 74.97 15.43
CA TYR A 173 -5.45 75.73 14.67
C TYR A 173 -5.48 77.23 15.01
N SER A 174 -6.66 77.81 15.19
CA SER A 174 -6.85 79.23 15.54
C SER A 174 -6.26 79.62 16.89
N ASP A 175 -6.10 78.65 17.79
CA ASP A 175 -5.66 78.89 19.18
C ASP A 175 -4.13 78.71 19.32
N MET A 176 -3.48 78.22 18.25
CA MET A 176 -2.07 77.82 18.24
C MET A 176 -1.23 78.57 17.21
N SER A 177 -1.81 78.96 16.07
CA SER A 177 -1.12 79.67 14.99
C SER A 177 -1.37 81.18 15.08
N ASN A 178 -0.34 82.00 14.85
CA ASN A 178 -0.33 83.46 15.02
C ASN A 178 -0.56 83.99 16.45
N THR A 179 -0.70 83.12 17.44
CA THR A 179 -0.76 83.45 18.88
C THR A 179 0.22 82.57 19.66
N ILE A 180 0.73 83.04 20.79
CA ILE A 180 1.53 82.18 21.68
C ILE A 180 0.56 81.21 22.36
N PRO A 181 0.67 79.89 22.13
CA PRO A 181 -0.27 78.94 22.72
C PRO A 181 -0.11 78.85 24.24
N ASP A 182 -1.22 78.64 24.94
CA ASP A 182 -1.22 78.46 26.38
C ASP A 182 -0.53 77.14 26.73
N GLU A 183 0.56 77.27 27.47
CA GLU A 183 1.43 76.16 27.87
C GLU A 183 0.66 75.05 28.60
N LYS A 184 -0.31 75.40 29.44
CA LYS A 184 -1.07 74.46 30.25
C LYS A 184 -2.04 73.64 29.40
N VAL A 185 -2.60 74.25 28.36
CA VAL A 185 -3.44 73.56 27.37
C VAL A 185 -2.59 72.54 26.59
N VAL A 186 -1.41 72.95 26.14
CA VAL A 186 -0.49 72.06 25.41
C VAL A 186 0.00 70.90 26.29
N ILE A 187 0.42 71.16 27.54
CA ILE A 187 0.85 70.10 28.46
C ILE A 187 -0.27 69.08 28.69
N THR A 188 -1.50 69.56 28.91
CA THR A 188 -2.65 68.68 29.16
C THR A 188 -2.92 67.80 27.94
N TYR A 189 -2.94 68.38 26.74
CA TYR A 189 -3.15 67.66 25.50
C TYR A 189 -2.05 66.62 25.20
N VAL A 190 -0.78 67.00 25.35
CA VAL A 190 0.37 66.11 25.14
C VAL A 190 0.39 64.97 26.16
N SER A 191 -0.07 65.21 27.40
CA SER A 191 -0.20 64.17 28.42
C SER A 191 -1.21 63.08 28.01
N PHE A 192 -2.37 63.48 27.49
CA PHE A 192 -3.38 62.54 26.96
C PHE A 192 -2.84 61.73 25.78
N LEU A 193 -2.17 62.40 24.84
CA LEU A 193 -1.57 61.77 23.67
C LEU A 193 -0.49 60.75 24.08
N CYS A 194 0.40 61.13 25.01
CA CYS A 194 1.47 60.27 25.51
C CYS A 194 0.91 58.99 26.18
N SER A 195 -0.06 59.14 27.08
CA SER A 195 -0.68 58.01 27.78
C SER A 195 -1.32 57.02 26.79
N ARG A 196 -2.05 57.54 25.79
CA ARG A 196 -2.69 56.69 24.77
C ARG A 196 -1.66 55.98 23.89
N LEU A 197 -0.60 56.68 23.46
CA LEU A 197 0.44 56.09 22.62
C LEU A 197 1.24 55.00 23.35
N ILE A 198 1.50 55.15 24.65
CA ILE A 198 2.16 54.11 25.47
C ILE A 198 1.30 52.84 25.57
N SER A 199 -0.02 52.99 25.75
CA SER A 199 -0.93 51.84 25.80
C SER A 199 -0.91 51.04 24.49
N LEU A 200 -0.97 51.73 23.34
CA LEU A 200 -0.91 51.11 22.01
C LEU A 200 0.46 50.49 21.72
N SER A 201 1.55 51.13 22.13
CA SER A 201 2.89 50.60 21.88
C SER A 201 3.13 49.28 22.62
N LYS A 202 2.49 49.04 23.77
CA LYS A 202 2.50 47.73 24.46
C LYS A 202 1.77 46.65 23.66
N GLU A 203 0.58 46.94 23.16
CA GLU A 203 -0.22 46.02 22.34
C GLU A 203 0.51 45.62 21.05
N ILE A 204 1.06 46.60 20.32
CA ILE A 204 1.83 46.39 19.10
C ILE A 204 3.06 45.51 19.39
N ARG A 205 3.78 45.78 20.48
CA ARG A 205 4.96 44.98 20.87
C ARG A 205 4.59 43.53 21.18
N ALA A 206 3.50 43.29 21.92
CA ALA A 206 3.02 41.94 22.20
C ALA A 206 2.66 41.18 20.91
N ALA A 207 1.96 41.84 19.98
CA ALA A 207 1.62 41.25 18.69
C ALA A 207 2.88 40.87 17.87
N LEU A 208 3.88 41.76 17.83
CA LEU A 208 5.14 41.48 17.11
C LEU A 208 5.92 40.32 17.72
N LEU A 209 5.94 40.18 19.05
CA LEU A 209 6.57 39.04 19.72
C LEU A 209 5.90 37.73 19.32
N ILE A 210 4.56 37.66 19.38
CA ILE A 210 3.79 36.48 18.98
C ILE A 210 4.05 36.13 17.51
N GLN A 211 3.98 37.13 16.62
CA GLN A 211 4.21 36.94 15.18
C GLN A 211 5.64 36.44 14.90
N SER A 212 6.65 37.00 15.57
CA SER A 212 8.05 36.58 15.40
C SER A 212 8.28 35.14 15.90
N ALA A 213 7.71 34.79 17.05
CA ALA A 213 7.77 33.43 17.61
C ALA A 213 7.10 32.41 16.68
N TRP A 214 5.92 32.75 16.14
CA TRP A 214 5.22 31.92 15.17
C TRP A 214 6.01 31.73 13.88
N ARG A 215 6.59 32.81 13.31
CA ARG A 215 7.44 32.73 12.11
C ARG A 215 8.64 31.81 12.35
N LYS A 216 9.29 31.91 13.52
CA LYS A 216 10.41 31.04 13.93
C LYS A 216 9.98 29.57 14.06
N TYR A 217 8.84 29.32 14.71
CA TYR A 217 8.27 27.98 14.86
C TYR A 217 7.95 27.34 13.50
N ARG A 218 7.26 28.09 12.62
CA ARG A 218 6.91 27.63 11.27
C ARG A 218 8.15 27.29 10.43
N LEU A 219 9.21 28.09 10.53
CA LEU A 219 10.48 27.80 9.85
C LEU A 219 11.12 26.51 10.37
N LYS A 220 11.10 26.28 11.69
CA LYS A 220 11.63 25.06 12.31
C LYS A 220 10.91 23.81 11.80
N ILE A 221 9.59 23.85 11.67
CA ILE A 221 8.81 22.73 11.09
C ILE A 221 9.26 22.45 9.64
N LYS A 222 9.31 23.49 8.80
CA LYS A 222 9.69 23.33 7.38
C LYS A 222 11.12 22.79 7.22
N LEU A 223 12.05 23.21 8.08
CA LEU A 223 13.42 22.68 8.11
C LEU A 223 13.48 21.21 8.57
N ALA A 224 12.62 20.81 9.51
CA ALA A 224 12.54 19.42 9.94
C ALA A 224 11.97 18.50 8.84
N GLU A 225 10.94 18.97 8.13
CA GLU A 225 10.35 18.24 6.99
C GLU A 225 11.35 18.04 5.86
N THR A 226 12.04 19.11 5.46
CA THR A 226 13.08 19.04 4.41
C THR A 226 14.23 18.11 4.80
N ARG A 227 14.71 18.16 6.06
CA ARG A 227 15.71 17.20 6.57
C ARG A 227 15.22 15.75 6.54
N LYS A 228 13.94 15.52 6.85
CA LYS A 228 13.35 14.17 6.78
C LYS A 228 13.28 13.67 5.33
N GLN A 229 12.91 14.53 4.39
CA GLN A 229 12.87 14.18 2.96
C GLN A 229 14.26 13.83 2.41
N THR A 230 15.28 14.64 2.72
CA THR A 230 16.66 14.37 2.26
C THR A 230 17.22 13.10 2.90
N SER A 231 17.00 12.88 4.19
CA SER A 231 17.40 11.65 4.89
C SER A 231 16.73 10.41 4.27
N ASN A 232 15.43 10.46 4.00
CA ASN A 232 14.70 9.37 3.33
C ASN A 232 15.27 9.08 1.94
N ALA A 233 15.57 10.11 1.14
CA ALA A 233 16.18 9.94 -0.18
C ALA A 233 17.55 9.24 -0.09
N VAL A 234 18.39 9.65 0.85
CA VAL A 234 19.70 9.02 1.11
C VAL A 234 19.55 7.55 1.50
N VAL A 235 18.61 7.23 2.41
CA VAL A 235 18.34 5.84 2.83
C VAL A 235 17.88 4.98 1.64
N VAL A 236 17.03 5.52 0.76
CA VAL A 236 16.58 4.81 -0.44
C VAL A 236 17.76 4.53 -1.38
N ILE A 237 18.62 5.51 -1.63
CA ILE A 237 19.81 5.35 -2.48
C ILE A 237 20.77 4.32 -1.87
N GLN A 238 21.09 4.44 -0.57
CA GLN A 238 21.96 3.50 0.14
C GLN A 238 21.39 2.07 0.12
N LYS A 239 20.08 1.90 0.28
CA LYS A 239 19.41 0.60 0.19
C LYS A 239 19.59 -0.02 -1.20
N HIS A 240 19.42 0.76 -2.26
CA HIS A 240 19.57 0.27 -3.63
C HIS A 240 21.03 -0.09 -3.93
N TRP A 241 21.98 0.72 -3.47
CA TRP A 241 23.41 0.45 -3.63
C TRP A 241 23.84 -0.82 -2.87
N ARG A 242 23.42 -0.98 -1.61
CA ARG A 242 23.69 -2.21 -0.83
C ARG A 242 23.08 -3.45 -1.50
N ARG A 243 21.87 -3.33 -2.06
CA ARG A 243 21.25 -4.42 -2.84
C ARG A 243 22.07 -4.75 -4.09
N TYR A 244 22.53 -3.74 -4.83
CA TYR A 244 23.37 -3.93 -6.01
C TYR A 244 24.67 -4.66 -5.68
N LEU A 245 25.38 -4.24 -4.63
CA LEU A 245 26.59 -4.92 -4.14
C LEU A 245 26.31 -6.37 -3.73
N ALA A 246 25.22 -6.65 -3.02
CA ALA A 246 24.83 -8.01 -2.65
C ALA A 246 24.53 -8.89 -3.87
N VAL A 247 23.89 -8.33 -4.92
CA VAL A 247 23.63 -9.05 -6.17
C VAL A 247 24.94 -9.38 -6.89
N LEU A 248 25.89 -8.44 -6.94
CA LEU A 248 27.21 -8.69 -7.53
C LEU A 248 27.96 -9.81 -6.79
N GLU A 249 27.91 -9.81 -5.45
CA GLU A 249 28.57 -10.84 -4.65
C GLU A 249 27.94 -12.22 -4.86
N LEU A 250 26.60 -12.29 -4.90
CA LEU A 250 25.88 -13.52 -5.22
C LEU A 250 26.20 -14.02 -6.63
N GLN A 251 26.40 -13.13 -7.61
CA GLN A 251 26.79 -13.53 -8.96
C GLN A 251 28.20 -14.13 -8.99
N LYS A 252 29.16 -13.56 -8.25
CA LYS A 252 30.51 -14.13 -8.12
C LYS A 252 30.48 -15.51 -7.47
N LEU A 253 29.76 -15.65 -6.35
CA LEU A 253 29.62 -16.93 -5.66
C LEU A 253 28.96 -17.99 -6.56
N LYS A 254 27.90 -17.62 -7.30
CA LYS A 254 27.25 -18.53 -8.26
C LYS A 254 28.21 -19.01 -9.35
N LYS A 255 28.99 -18.11 -9.94
CA LYS A 255 30.01 -18.47 -10.94
C LYS A 255 31.05 -19.42 -10.35
N ALA A 256 31.60 -19.10 -9.18
CA ALA A 256 32.57 -19.96 -8.51
C ALA A 256 32.00 -21.36 -8.20
N THR A 257 30.75 -21.44 -7.70
CA THR A 257 30.09 -22.74 -7.46
C THR A 257 29.84 -23.49 -8.75
N GLN A 258 29.48 -22.80 -9.83
CA GLN A 258 29.24 -23.43 -11.12
C GLN A 258 30.54 -24.00 -11.70
N GLU A 259 31.62 -23.22 -11.71
CA GLU A 259 32.95 -23.67 -12.13
C GLU A 259 33.42 -24.90 -11.33
N GLU A 260 33.19 -24.91 -10.01
CA GLU A 260 33.53 -26.06 -9.18
C GLU A 260 32.68 -27.29 -9.51
N THR A 261 31.37 -27.14 -9.71
CA THR A 261 30.51 -28.25 -10.12
C THR A 261 30.88 -28.81 -11.49
N GLU A 262 31.29 -27.95 -12.44
CA GLU A 262 31.76 -28.34 -13.76
C GLU A 262 33.08 -29.11 -13.67
N ARG A 263 34.01 -28.70 -12.80
CA ARG A 263 35.26 -29.44 -12.52
C ARG A 263 34.98 -30.81 -11.95
N ILE A 264 34.12 -30.93 -10.93
CA ILE A 264 33.76 -32.21 -10.32
C ILE A 264 33.05 -33.12 -11.34
N ALA A 265 32.15 -32.57 -12.16
CA ALA A 265 31.49 -33.31 -13.21
C ALA A 265 32.48 -33.84 -14.26
N MET A 266 33.45 -33.01 -14.66
CA MET A 266 34.51 -33.39 -15.60
C MET A 266 35.41 -34.49 -15.02
N GLN A 267 35.80 -34.40 -13.75
CA GLN A 267 36.56 -35.45 -13.06
C GLN A 267 35.80 -36.78 -13.03
N ARG A 268 34.53 -36.76 -12.63
CA ARG A 268 33.67 -37.96 -12.64
C ARG A 268 33.52 -38.56 -14.04
N TRP A 269 33.43 -37.71 -15.07
CA TRP A 269 33.37 -38.17 -16.45
C TRP A 269 34.68 -38.86 -16.86
N GLN A 270 35.83 -38.28 -16.51
CA GLN A 270 37.14 -38.89 -16.76
C GLN A 270 37.28 -40.24 -16.03
N GLU A 271 36.90 -40.32 -14.75
CA GLU A 271 36.90 -41.57 -13.98
C GLU A 271 36.01 -42.64 -14.63
N ALA A 272 34.78 -42.26 -15.04
CA ALA A 272 33.87 -43.17 -15.72
C ALA A 272 34.44 -43.68 -17.06
N VAL A 273 35.11 -42.81 -17.82
CA VAL A 273 35.80 -43.18 -19.05
C VAL A 273 36.93 -44.17 -18.77
N ILE A 274 37.75 -43.95 -17.74
CA ILE A 274 38.82 -44.87 -17.34
C ILE A 274 38.24 -46.26 -16.99
N VAL A 275 37.17 -46.30 -16.19
CA VAL A 275 36.49 -47.55 -15.80
C VAL A 275 35.93 -48.28 -17.02
N LEU A 276 35.28 -47.56 -17.94
CA LEU A 276 34.74 -48.14 -19.17
C LEU A 276 35.83 -48.68 -20.09
N GLN A 277 36.93 -47.95 -20.26
CA GLN A 277 38.08 -48.39 -21.04
C GLN A 277 38.72 -49.63 -20.43
N ALA A 278 38.90 -49.66 -19.10
CA ALA A 278 39.43 -50.82 -18.37
C ALA A 278 38.52 -52.05 -18.53
N TRP A 279 37.21 -51.88 -18.37
CA TRP A 279 36.22 -52.94 -18.57
C TRP A 279 36.26 -53.48 -20.01
N TYR A 280 36.33 -52.60 -21.01
CA TYR A 280 36.41 -52.99 -22.41
C TYR A 280 37.68 -53.80 -22.70
N ARG A 281 38.84 -53.34 -22.23
CA ARG A 281 40.12 -54.06 -22.37
C ARG A 281 40.03 -55.46 -21.74
N MET A 282 39.52 -55.56 -20.51
CA MET A 282 39.32 -56.85 -19.82
C MET A 282 38.35 -57.77 -20.59
N LYS A 283 37.22 -57.25 -21.06
CA LYS A 283 36.24 -58.03 -21.83
C LYS A 283 36.81 -58.51 -23.17
N ARG A 284 37.63 -57.70 -23.83
CA ARG A 284 38.32 -58.03 -25.08
C ARG A 284 39.30 -59.19 -24.87
N GLU A 285 40.16 -59.12 -23.85
CA GLU A 285 41.13 -60.18 -23.55
C GLU A 285 40.43 -61.48 -23.14
N ARG A 286 39.37 -61.40 -22.30
CA ARG A 286 38.56 -62.59 -21.96
C ARG A 286 37.91 -63.23 -23.19
N ARG A 287 37.49 -62.45 -24.20
CA ARG A 287 36.99 -62.99 -25.49
C ARG A 287 38.09 -63.67 -26.30
N ARG A 288 39.31 -63.11 -26.34
CA ARG A 288 40.46 -63.74 -27.01
C ARG A 288 40.80 -65.07 -26.35
N MET A 289 40.89 -65.11 -25.03
CA MET A 289 41.16 -66.33 -24.28
C MET A 289 40.11 -67.41 -24.58
N LYS A 290 38.81 -67.06 -24.49
CA LYS A 290 37.72 -67.98 -24.87
C LYS A 290 37.84 -68.49 -26.32
N ARG A 291 38.16 -67.63 -27.29
CA ARG A 291 38.36 -68.03 -28.70
C ARG A 291 39.52 -69.02 -28.85
N SER A 292 40.65 -68.77 -28.19
CA SER A 292 41.80 -69.67 -28.19
C SER A 292 41.46 -71.03 -27.56
N THR A 293 40.79 -71.03 -26.40
CA THR A 293 40.31 -72.27 -25.75
C THR A 293 39.38 -73.07 -26.66
N ILE A 294 38.40 -72.41 -27.29
CA ILE A 294 37.47 -73.08 -28.22
C ILE A 294 38.21 -73.65 -29.44
N LYS A 295 39.20 -72.94 -29.98
CA LYS A 295 40.03 -73.47 -31.09
C LYS A 295 40.76 -74.75 -30.68
N ILE A 296 41.41 -74.75 -29.52
CA ILE A 296 42.14 -75.91 -28.98
C ILE A 296 41.17 -77.08 -28.72
N GLN A 297 40.04 -76.82 -28.07
CA GLN A 297 39.02 -77.83 -27.79
C GLN A 297 38.43 -78.42 -29.07
N ARG A 298 38.14 -77.59 -30.08
CA ARG A 298 37.65 -78.04 -31.39
C ARG A 298 38.68 -78.88 -32.13
N TRP A 299 39.94 -78.45 -32.14
CA TRP A 299 41.04 -79.19 -32.75
C TRP A 299 41.21 -80.57 -32.08
N TYR A 300 41.24 -80.61 -30.75
CA TYR A 300 41.39 -81.85 -30.00
C TYR A 300 40.23 -82.81 -30.25
N ARG A 301 38.98 -82.34 -30.13
CA ARG A 301 37.77 -83.15 -30.42
C ARG A 301 37.76 -83.66 -31.86
N GLY A 302 38.09 -82.80 -32.82
CA GLY A 302 38.18 -83.18 -34.24
C GLY A 302 39.25 -84.22 -34.50
N ASN A 303 40.43 -84.08 -33.90
CA ASN A 303 41.53 -85.04 -34.04
C ASN A 303 41.19 -86.39 -33.39
N TRP A 304 40.57 -86.38 -32.21
CA TRP A 304 40.09 -87.58 -31.54
C TRP A 304 39.02 -88.32 -32.39
N GLN A 305 38.04 -87.59 -32.91
CA GLN A 305 36.99 -88.14 -33.76
C GLN A 305 37.57 -88.67 -35.08
N ARG A 306 38.56 -87.99 -35.67
CA ARG A 306 39.29 -88.46 -36.86
C ARG A 306 40.06 -89.75 -36.59
N ARG A 307 40.72 -89.88 -35.43
CA ARG A 307 41.41 -91.12 -35.03
C ARG A 307 40.43 -92.29 -34.90
N LYS A 308 39.30 -92.10 -34.21
CA LYS A 308 38.23 -93.11 -34.14
C LYS A 308 37.67 -93.45 -35.52
N TYR A 309 37.37 -92.45 -36.35
CA TYR A 309 36.90 -92.66 -37.72
C TYR A 309 37.90 -93.43 -38.55
N LEU A 310 39.20 -93.16 -38.47
CA LEU A 310 40.22 -93.91 -39.19
C LEU A 310 40.31 -95.37 -38.73
N GLN A 311 40.16 -95.64 -37.43
CA GLN A 311 40.05 -97.01 -36.91
C GLN A 311 38.80 -97.72 -37.42
N TYR A 312 37.63 -97.08 -37.34
CA TYR A 312 36.39 -97.62 -37.88
C TYR A 312 36.45 -97.81 -39.39
N ARG A 313 37.02 -96.86 -40.14
CA ARG A 313 37.21 -96.94 -41.59
C ARG A 313 38.12 -98.11 -41.95
N LYS A 314 39.20 -98.39 -41.21
CA LYS A 314 40.01 -99.60 -41.43
C LYS A 314 39.18 -100.88 -41.25
N LYS A 315 38.41 -100.98 -40.15
CA LYS A 315 37.51 -102.12 -39.90
C LYS A 315 36.43 -102.24 -40.98
N ILE A 316 35.81 -101.12 -41.36
CA ILE A 316 34.79 -101.02 -42.39
C ILE A 316 35.38 -101.35 -43.76
N ILE A 317 36.60 -100.96 -44.11
CA ILE A 317 37.23 -101.34 -45.39
C ILE A 317 37.43 -102.85 -45.45
N ILE A 318 37.83 -103.48 -44.35
CA ILE A 318 37.94 -104.96 -44.27
C ILE A 318 36.56 -105.59 -44.47
N ILE A 319 35.56 -105.12 -43.73
CA ILE A 319 34.18 -105.58 -43.88
C ILE A 319 33.64 -105.26 -45.27
N GLN A 320 33.89 -104.09 -45.85
CA GLN A 320 33.47 -103.69 -47.19
C GLN A 320 34.19 -104.49 -48.26
N ARG A 321 35.42 -104.97 -48.03
CA ARG A 321 36.07 -105.91 -48.95
C ARG A 321 35.34 -107.25 -48.91
N MET A 322 34.97 -107.73 -47.72
CA MET A 322 34.17 -108.96 -47.53
C MET A 322 32.75 -108.81 -48.09
N VAL A 323 32.13 -107.65 -47.85
CA VAL A 323 30.77 -107.30 -48.23
C VAL A 323 30.72 -106.95 -49.70
N ARG A 324 31.69 -106.28 -50.33
CA ARG A 324 31.75 -106.15 -51.81
C ARG A 324 31.93 -107.51 -52.46
N ARG A 325 32.73 -108.39 -51.86
CA ARG A 325 32.83 -109.80 -52.27
C ARG A 325 31.53 -110.59 -52.05
N TRP A 326 30.61 -110.09 -51.22
CA TRP A 326 29.28 -110.65 -50.95
C TRP A 326 28.15 -109.94 -51.72
N ILE A 327 28.24 -108.63 -51.98
CA ILE A 327 27.30 -107.78 -52.75
C ILE A 327 27.53 -108.02 -54.24
N SER A 328 28.76 -108.24 -54.70
CA SER A 328 29.01 -108.81 -56.04
C SER A 328 28.38 -110.21 -56.19
N ARG A 329 27.93 -110.86 -55.11
CA ARG A 329 27.12 -112.10 -55.13
C ARG A 329 25.62 -111.88 -54.91
N ARG A 330 25.17 -110.64 -54.69
CA ARG A 330 23.79 -110.30 -54.31
C ARG A 330 23.26 -109.12 -55.13
N THR A 331 23.57 -109.19 -56.43
CA THR A 331 22.76 -108.68 -57.54
C THR A 331 21.47 -107.94 -57.13
N ILE A 332 21.17 -106.85 -57.83
CA ILE A 332 19.79 -106.47 -58.20
C ILE A 332 18.98 -105.75 -57.08
N ASN A 333 18.31 -104.66 -57.49
CA ASN A 333 17.15 -103.98 -56.88
C ASN A 333 17.30 -102.79 -55.87
N THR A 334 17.05 -101.60 -56.44
CA THR A 334 16.05 -100.57 -56.09
C THR A 334 16.03 -99.78 -54.76
N VAL A 335 16.20 -98.44 -54.92
CA VAL A 335 15.29 -97.30 -54.59
C VAL A 335 14.71 -97.12 -53.17
N GLY A 336 14.75 -95.85 -52.68
CA GLY A 336 13.69 -95.28 -51.81
C GLY A 336 14.09 -94.20 -50.79
N ILE A 337 13.68 -92.93 -51.05
CA ILE A 337 13.70 -91.74 -50.16
C ILE A 337 12.47 -91.78 -49.20
N PRO A 338 12.35 -91.03 -48.06
CA PRO A 338 11.76 -89.67 -48.10
C PRO A 338 12.18 -88.66 -46.98
N LYS A 339 11.79 -87.39 -47.21
CA LYS A 339 11.84 -86.17 -46.36
C LYS A 339 10.58 -86.05 -45.45
N ASP A 340 10.60 -85.15 -44.45
CA ASP A 340 9.66 -83.99 -44.35
C ASP A 340 9.70 -83.25 -42.99
N ILE A 341 9.72 -81.89 -43.02
CA ILE A 341 9.22 -81.02 -41.93
C ILE A 341 8.50 -79.78 -42.51
N ASN A 342 7.35 -79.50 -41.89
CA ASN A 342 6.18 -78.67 -42.21
C ASN A 342 6.38 -77.12 -42.07
N PRO A 343 5.96 -76.27 -43.04
CA PRO A 343 6.21 -74.82 -43.07
C PRO A 343 5.13 -73.88 -42.46
N GLN A 344 4.29 -74.34 -41.52
CA GLN A 344 3.18 -73.49 -40.99
C GLN A 344 3.51 -72.70 -39.69
N THR A 345 4.52 -73.08 -38.90
CA THR A 345 4.88 -72.38 -37.65
C THR A 345 5.69 -71.09 -37.87
N VAL A 346 6.29 -70.93 -39.06
CA VAL A 346 7.12 -69.77 -39.41
C VAL A 346 6.26 -68.53 -39.72
N SER A 347 5.04 -68.72 -40.26
CA SER A 347 4.18 -67.62 -40.71
C SER A 347 3.61 -66.76 -39.56
N THR A 348 3.30 -67.38 -38.41
CA THR A 348 2.74 -66.71 -37.23
C THR A 348 3.79 -65.89 -36.46
N GLY A 349 5.06 -66.27 -36.54
CA GLY A 349 6.18 -65.51 -35.96
C GLY A 349 6.53 -64.27 -36.79
N VAL A 350 6.48 -64.40 -38.11
CA VAL A 350 6.82 -63.32 -39.06
C VAL A 350 5.81 -62.18 -38.98
N THR A 351 4.51 -62.47 -38.83
CA THR A 351 3.45 -61.44 -38.72
C THR A 351 3.55 -60.63 -37.43
N LYS A 352 3.86 -61.26 -36.28
CA LYS A 352 4.12 -60.56 -35.01
C LYS A 352 5.35 -59.67 -35.09
N PHE A 353 6.43 -60.16 -35.73
CA PHE A 353 7.64 -59.38 -35.93
C PHE A 353 7.41 -58.18 -36.86
N GLN A 354 6.68 -58.37 -37.96
CA GLN A 354 6.33 -57.30 -38.90
C GLN A 354 5.45 -56.22 -38.24
N ALA A 355 4.49 -56.60 -37.39
CA ALA A 355 3.67 -55.64 -36.64
C ALA A 355 4.52 -54.80 -35.65
N LEU A 356 5.42 -55.45 -34.91
CA LEU A 356 6.34 -54.77 -33.98
C LEU A 356 7.31 -53.83 -34.72
N TRP A 357 7.84 -54.27 -35.86
CA TRP A 357 8.75 -53.49 -36.69
C TRP A 357 8.06 -52.27 -37.31
N ARG A 358 6.83 -52.44 -37.84
CA ARG A 358 6.02 -51.32 -38.35
C ARG A 358 5.75 -50.29 -37.25
N GLY A 359 5.41 -50.74 -36.04
CA GLY A 359 5.24 -49.85 -34.89
C GLY A 359 6.53 -49.13 -34.45
N TYR A 360 7.67 -49.83 -34.45
CA TYR A 360 8.97 -49.23 -34.13
C TYR A 360 9.43 -48.22 -35.19
N SER A 361 9.30 -48.56 -36.47
CA SER A 361 9.69 -47.71 -37.60
C SER A 361 8.87 -46.42 -37.63
N TRP A 362 7.55 -46.50 -37.42
CA TRP A 362 6.69 -45.33 -37.29
C TRP A 362 7.13 -44.45 -36.11
N ARG A 363 7.28 -45.03 -34.92
CA ARG A 363 7.72 -44.29 -33.72
C ARG A 363 9.07 -43.60 -33.94
N LYS A 364 10.01 -44.24 -34.63
CA LYS A 364 11.33 -43.66 -34.96
C LYS A 364 11.24 -42.51 -35.97
N LYS A 365 10.36 -42.61 -36.98
CA LYS A 365 10.19 -41.58 -38.03
C LYS A 365 9.40 -40.35 -37.57
N THR A 366 8.60 -40.50 -36.51
CA THR A 366 7.66 -39.47 -36.00
C THR A 366 7.98 -39.03 -34.58
N ASP A 367 9.19 -39.35 -34.09
CA ASP A 367 9.66 -39.05 -32.73
C ASP A 367 10.02 -37.56 -32.61
N THR A 368 9.02 -36.73 -32.31
CA THR A 368 9.21 -35.30 -32.04
C THR A 368 9.82 -35.12 -30.64
N PRO A 369 10.53 -34.01 -30.36
CA PRO A 369 11.09 -33.74 -29.03
C PRO A 369 10.01 -33.74 -27.92
N GLU A 370 8.78 -33.31 -28.23
CA GLU A 370 7.64 -33.35 -27.32
C GLU A 370 7.28 -34.80 -26.95
N THR A 371 7.22 -35.71 -27.93
CA THR A 371 6.89 -37.13 -27.69
C THR A 371 7.97 -37.86 -26.87
N ARG A 372 9.25 -37.48 -27.01
CA ARG A 372 10.34 -37.99 -26.16
C ARG A 372 10.22 -37.47 -24.74
N SER A 373 9.99 -36.16 -24.57
CA SER A 373 9.84 -35.55 -23.25
C SER A 373 8.67 -36.15 -22.46
N LEU A 374 7.55 -36.46 -23.13
CA LEU A 374 6.41 -37.16 -22.54
C LEU A 374 6.77 -38.59 -22.12
N ARG A 375 7.54 -39.31 -22.94
CA ARG A 375 8.00 -40.67 -22.63
C ARG A 375 8.94 -40.69 -21.42
N ASP A 376 9.89 -39.76 -21.38
CA ASP A 376 10.82 -39.62 -20.26
C ASP A 376 10.07 -39.24 -18.98
N SER A 377 9.08 -38.34 -19.07
CA SER A 377 8.20 -37.98 -17.96
C SER A 377 7.41 -39.19 -17.45
N LEU A 378 6.89 -40.05 -18.33
CA LEU A 378 6.20 -41.29 -17.94
C LEU A 378 7.14 -42.30 -17.27
N ILE A 379 8.38 -42.43 -17.74
CA ILE A 379 9.38 -43.32 -17.13
C ILE A 379 9.75 -42.83 -15.73
N ILE A 380 9.96 -41.53 -15.56
CA ILE A 380 10.24 -40.90 -14.26
C ILE A 380 9.04 -41.09 -13.32
N ALA A 381 7.82 -40.82 -13.79
CA ALA A 381 6.60 -41.01 -13.02
C ALA A 381 6.39 -42.47 -12.59
N ASN A 382 6.69 -43.43 -13.47
CA ASN A 382 6.63 -44.85 -13.14
C ASN A 382 7.68 -45.26 -12.09
N LYS A 383 8.89 -44.69 -12.17
CA LYS A 383 9.96 -44.95 -11.19
C LYS A 383 9.65 -44.37 -9.81
N GLU A 384 8.95 -43.23 -9.76
CA GLU A 384 8.53 -42.56 -8.52
C GLU A 384 7.19 -43.04 -7.96
N SER A 385 6.55 -44.00 -8.65
CA SER A 385 5.29 -44.62 -8.23
C SER A 385 5.52 -45.48 -6.97
N LYS A 386 4.83 -45.12 -5.89
CA LYS A 386 4.80 -45.88 -4.63
C LYS A 386 3.44 -46.56 -4.49
N GLU A 387 3.37 -47.68 -3.78
CA GLU A 387 2.13 -48.43 -3.56
C GLU A 387 1.03 -47.58 -2.92
N GLU A 388 1.40 -46.66 -2.02
CA GLU A 388 0.52 -45.69 -1.35
C GLU A 388 -0.09 -44.66 -2.32
N LYS A 389 0.59 -44.37 -3.43
CA LYS A 389 0.12 -43.40 -4.45
C LYS A 389 -0.87 -44.03 -5.43
N LYS A 390 -1.07 -45.35 -5.40
CA LYS A 390 -2.09 -46.00 -6.23
C LYS A 390 -3.47 -45.49 -5.82
N LEU A 391 -4.33 -45.23 -6.80
CA LEU A 391 -5.62 -44.58 -6.59
C LEU A 391 -6.47 -45.29 -5.52
N CYS A 392 -6.53 -46.62 -5.53
CA CYS A 392 -7.31 -47.38 -4.54
C CYS A 392 -6.77 -47.19 -3.11
N ASN A 393 -5.47 -47.39 -2.89
CA ASN A 393 -4.84 -47.24 -1.57
C ASN A 393 -4.94 -45.79 -1.06
N ARG A 394 -4.69 -44.82 -1.95
CA ARG A 394 -4.85 -43.38 -1.65
C ARG A 394 -6.29 -43.04 -1.26
N THR A 395 -7.28 -43.65 -1.92
CA THR A 395 -8.71 -43.46 -1.58
C THR A 395 -9.03 -44.02 -0.20
N SER A 396 -8.58 -45.24 0.11
CA SER A 396 -8.81 -45.88 1.41
C SER A 396 -8.19 -45.09 2.57
N VAL A 397 -6.93 -44.66 2.41
CA VAL A 397 -6.23 -43.84 3.42
C VAL A 397 -6.93 -42.50 3.62
N ALA A 398 -7.34 -41.84 2.53
CA ALA A 398 -8.00 -40.55 2.64
C ALA A 398 -9.40 -40.65 3.29
N ILE A 399 -10.17 -41.72 3.02
CA ILE A 399 -11.43 -41.98 3.72
C ILE A 399 -11.19 -42.22 5.21
N ASP A 400 -10.23 -43.08 5.58
CA ASP A 400 -9.89 -43.34 6.98
C ASP A 400 -9.53 -42.04 7.72
N TYR A 401 -8.69 -41.21 7.08
CA TYR A 401 -8.26 -39.95 7.68
C TYR A 401 -9.41 -38.97 7.89
N LEU A 402 -10.32 -38.88 6.91
CA LEU A 402 -11.50 -38.02 6.98
C LEU A 402 -12.48 -38.46 8.07
N LEU A 403 -12.63 -39.77 8.30
CA LEU A 403 -13.55 -40.31 9.29
C LEU A 403 -12.98 -40.30 10.71
N ARG A 404 -11.66 -40.45 10.86
CA ARG A 404 -10.99 -40.64 12.15
C ARG A 404 -10.45 -39.36 12.78
N TYR A 405 -9.87 -38.46 11.98
CA TYR A 405 -9.17 -37.27 12.50
C TYR A 405 -10.05 -36.01 12.47
N LYS A 406 -9.95 -35.20 13.52
CA LYS A 406 -10.68 -33.93 13.67
C LYS A 406 -9.84 -32.68 13.35
N HIS A 407 -8.51 -32.83 13.19
CA HIS A 407 -7.64 -31.69 12.91
C HIS A 407 -7.70 -31.27 11.44
N PHE A 408 -7.83 -29.96 11.21
CA PHE A 408 -7.95 -29.35 9.87
C PHE A 408 -6.84 -29.75 8.89
N SER A 409 -5.59 -29.91 9.35
CA SER A 409 -4.46 -30.28 8.48
C SER A 409 -4.62 -31.67 7.85
N TYR A 410 -5.02 -32.67 8.66
CA TYR A 410 -5.26 -34.02 8.18
C TYR A 410 -6.51 -34.09 7.31
N ILE A 411 -7.58 -33.38 7.70
CA ILE A 411 -8.82 -33.29 6.91
C ILE A 411 -8.54 -32.66 5.53
N LEU A 412 -7.80 -31.55 5.49
CA LEU A 412 -7.46 -30.87 4.23
C LEU A 412 -6.60 -31.76 3.32
N THR A 413 -5.65 -32.50 3.89
CA THR A 413 -4.81 -33.45 3.14
C THR A 413 -5.65 -34.59 2.56
N ALA A 414 -6.53 -35.18 3.38
CA ALA A 414 -7.47 -36.20 2.94
C ALA A 414 -8.40 -35.70 1.83
N LEU A 415 -8.96 -34.48 1.96
CA LEU A 415 -9.84 -33.91 0.95
C LEU A 415 -9.13 -33.62 -0.37
N LYS A 416 -7.85 -33.20 -0.34
CA LYS A 416 -7.02 -33.05 -1.55
C LYS A 416 -6.79 -34.39 -2.25
N ASP A 417 -6.54 -35.45 -1.46
CA ASP A 417 -6.37 -36.79 -1.99
C ASP A 417 -7.69 -37.32 -2.59
N LEU A 418 -8.80 -37.13 -1.88
CA LEU A 418 -10.15 -37.48 -2.36
C LEU A 418 -10.52 -36.73 -3.63
N GLU A 419 -10.18 -35.44 -3.76
CA GLU A 419 -10.44 -34.66 -4.97
C GLU A 419 -9.75 -35.31 -6.18
N VAL A 420 -8.48 -35.67 -6.06
CA VAL A 420 -7.72 -36.26 -7.17
C VAL A 420 -8.26 -37.64 -7.54
N VAL A 421 -8.50 -38.51 -6.55
CA VAL A 421 -8.96 -39.88 -6.84
C VAL A 421 -10.39 -39.92 -7.38
N THR A 422 -11.28 -39.05 -6.90
CA THR A 422 -12.66 -38.93 -7.42
C THR A 422 -12.73 -38.22 -8.78
N ARG A 423 -11.68 -37.49 -9.17
CA ARG A 423 -11.58 -36.92 -10.51
C ARG A 423 -11.08 -37.93 -11.54
N LEU A 424 -10.24 -38.88 -11.13
CA LEU A 424 -9.53 -39.79 -12.05
C LEU A 424 -10.14 -41.19 -12.15
N SER A 425 -11.00 -41.63 -11.23
CA SER A 425 -11.51 -43.01 -11.21
C SER A 425 -12.99 -43.12 -10.81
N PRO A 426 -13.83 -43.80 -11.62
CA PRO A 426 -15.22 -44.09 -11.24
C PRO A 426 -15.31 -45.08 -10.08
N VAL A 427 -14.38 -46.04 -9.98
CA VAL A 427 -14.35 -47.02 -8.87
C VAL A 427 -14.09 -46.32 -7.53
N CYS A 428 -13.20 -45.33 -7.52
CA CYS A 428 -12.95 -44.53 -6.32
C CYS A 428 -14.18 -43.71 -5.91
N CYS A 429 -14.98 -43.25 -6.88
CA CYS A 429 -16.25 -42.58 -6.60
C CYS A 429 -17.26 -43.52 -5.95
N GLU A 430 -17.42 -44.74 -6.47
CA GLU A 430 -18.34 -45.74 -5.91
C GLU A 430 -17.93 -46.15 -4.49
N ASN A 431 -16.64 -46.43 -4.27
CA ASN A 431 -16.09 -46.75 -2.95
C ASN A 431 -16.35 -45.62 -1.94
N MET A 432 -16.18 -44.36 -2.37
CA MET A 432 -16.44 -43.21 -1.52
C MET A 432 -17.94 -43.04 -1.22
N ALA A 433 -18.81 -43.21 -2.21
CA ALA A 433 -20.26 -43.11 -2.07
C ALA A 433 -20.85 -44.20 -1.15
N GLN A 434 -20.27 -45.40 -1.14
CA GLN A 434 -20.66 -46.50 -0.26
C GLN A 434 -20.14 -46.33 1.18
N SER A 435 -19.18 -45.43 1.40
CA SER A 435 -18.62 -45.13 2.71
C SER A 435 -19.40 -44.02 3.43
N LYS A 436 -19.12 -43.80 4.72
CA LYS A 436 -19.66 -42.63 5.48
C LYS A 436 -19.03 -41.29 5.08
N ALA A 437 -18.08 -41.26 4.15
CA ALA A 437 -17.32 -40.07 3.80
C ALA A 437 -18.20 -38.92 3.28
N VAL A 438 -19.19 -39.20 2.43
CA VAL A 438 -20.08 -38.17 1.87
C VAL A 438 -20.86 -37.45 2.97
N CYS A 439 -21.41 -38.20 3.93
CA CYS A 439 -22.10 -37.63 5.10
C CYS A 439 -21.15 -36.78 5.95
N THR A 440 -19.93 -37.28 6.23
CA THR A 440 -18.91 -36.54 6.98
C THR A 440 -18.50 -35.24 6.29
N ILE A 441 -18.43 -35.22 4.95
CA ILE A 441 -18.15 -33.98 4.19
C ILE A 441 -19.26 -32.94 4.40
N PHE A 442 -20.54 -33.34 4.34
CA PHE A 442 -21.63 -32.42 4.63
C PHE A 442 -21.61 -31.92 6.08
N THR A 443 -21.29 -32.76 7.05
CA THR A 443 -21.08 -32.35 8.45
C THR A 443 -19.95 -31.35 8.58
N LEU A 444 -18.82 -31.58 7.91
CA LEU A 444 -17.68 -30.66 7.89
C LEU A 444 -18.08 -29.31 7.28
N ILE A 445 -18.76 -29.31 6.12
CA ILE A 445 -19.25 -28.09 5.47
C ILE A 445 -20.12 -27.27 6.44
N ARG A 446 -21.04 -27.92 7.17
CA ARG A 446 -21.94 -27.24 8.13
C ARG A 446 -21.20 -26.67 9.34
N SER A 447 -20.11 -27.30 9.76
CA SER A 447 -19.28 -26.83 10.88
C SER A 447 -18.28 -25.72 10.50
N CYS A 448 -18.03 -25.54 9.21
CA CYS A 448 -17.01 -24.64 8.69
C CYS A 448 -17.52 -23.20 8.54
N ASN A 449 -16.69 -22.23 8.95
CA ASN A 449 -16.98 -20.79 8.85
C ASN A 449 -16.23 -20.12 7.67
N ARG A 450 -16.16 -18.78 7.65
CA ARG A 450 -15.46 -18.01 6.59
C ARG A 450 -13.95 -17.79 6.83
N SER A 451 -13.31 -18.48 7.77
CA SER A 451 -11.84 -18.37 7.94
C SER A 451 -11.09 -18.97 6.74
N VAL A 452 -9.88 -18.49 6.45
CA VAL A 452 -9.10 -18.96 5.28
C VAL A 452 -8.86 -20.48 5.27
N PRO A 453 -8.48 -21.15 6.39
CA PRO A 453 -8.35 -22.61 6.40
C PRO A 453 -9.68 -23.34 6.14
N SER A 454 -10.78 -22.76 6.62
CA SER A 454 -12.13 -23.28 6.42
C SER A 454 -12.59 -23.13 4.97
N MET A 455 -12.24 -22.04 4.29
CA MET A 455 -12.49 -21.86 2.85
C MET A 455 -11.81 -22.94 2.03
N ASP A 456 -10.56 -23.28 2.35
CA ASP A 456 -9.81 -24.30 1.61
C ASP A 456 -10.44 -25.69 1.83
N VAL A 457 -10.85 -26.03 3.05
CA VAL A 457 -11.61 -27.26 3.34
C VAL A 457 -12.93 -27.31 2.57
N ILE A 458 -13.71 -26.23 2.58
CA ILE A 458 -14.98 -26.16 1.85
C ILE A 458 -14.76 -26.28 0.34
N LYS A 459 -13.73 -25.62 -0.21
CA LYS A 459 -13.39 -25.69 -1.64
C LYS A 459 -13.16 -27.12 -2.10
N TYR A 460 -12.32 -27.88 -1.40
CA TYR A 460 -12.06 -29.28 -1.76
C TYR A 460 -13.27 -30.17 -1.48
N SER A 461 -14.00 -29.93 -0.39
CA SER A 461 -15.24 -30.64 -0.07
C SER A 461 -16.28 -30.54 -1.19
N VAL A 462 -16.58 -29.32 -1.64
CA VAL A 462 -17.54 -29.07 -2.72
C VAL A 462 -17.03 -29.66 -4.03
N GLN A 463 -15.72 -29.59 -4.31
CA GLN A 463 -15.16 -30.20 -5.52
C GLN A 463 -15.28 -31.73 -5.53
N VAL A 464 -15.05 -32.39 -4.39
CA VAL A 464 -15.22 -33.84 -4.25
C VAL A 464 -16.68 -34.23 -4.47
N LEU A 465 -17.62 -33.52 -3.84
CA LEU A 465 -19.06 -33.76 -4.05
C LEU A 465 -19.47 -33.49 -5.51
N LEU A 466 -18.91 -32.47 -6.15
CA LEU A 466 -19.12 -32.18 -7.57
C LEU A 466 -18.63 -33.34 -8.45
N ASN A 467 -17.43 -33.87 -8.20
CA ASN A 467 -16.90 -35.02 -8.94
C ASN A 467 -17.83 -36.25 -8.82
N LEU A 468 -18.34 -36.54 -7.62
CA LEU A 468 -19.33 -37.60 -7.40
C LEU A 468 -20.66 -37.34 -8.13
N SER A 469 -21.11 -36.09 -8.20
CA SER A 469 -22.37 -35.73 -8.88
C SER A 469 -22.27 -35.71 -10.41
N LYS A 470 -21.05 -35.60 -10.97
CA LYS A 470 -20.82 -35.75 -12.42
C LYS A 470 -20.98 -37.19 -12.89
N TYR A 471 -20.86 -38.16 -11.96
CA TYR A 471 -21.04 -39.57 -12.24
C TYR A 471 -22.42 -40.04 -11.77
N GLU A 472 -23.25 -40.46 -12.74
CA GLU A 472 -24.68 -40.72 -12.50
C GLU A 472 -24.93 -41.77 -11.41
N ARG A 473 -24.07 -42.80 -11.29
CA ARG A 473 -24.21 -43.86 -10.26
C ARG A 473 -24.00 -43.37 -8.83
N THR A 474 -23.23 -42.30 -8.63
CA THR A 474 -22.89 -41.78 -7.28
C THR A 474 -23.63 -40.49 -6.94
N THR A 475 -24.43 -39.96 -7.87
CA THR A 475 -25.17 -38.71 -7.67
C THR A 475 -26.21 -38.84 -6.56
N ASP A 476 -26.86 -40.01 -6.45
CA ASP A 476 -27.86 -40.27 -5.40
C ASP A 476 -27.26 -40.23 -3.99
N ALA A 477 -26.08 -40.80 -3.80
CA ALA A 477 -25.39 -40.76 -2.51
C ALA A 477 -25.12 -39.33 -2.01
N VAL A 478 -24.99 -38.35 -2.91
CA VAL A 478 -24.81 -36.93 -2.56
C VAL A 478 -26.15 -36.25 -2.28
N TYR A 479 -27.20 -36.55 -3.06
CA TYR A 479 -28.52 -35.94 -2.89
C TYR A 479 -29.24 -36.43 -1.62
N SER A 480 -29.15 -37.73 -1.34
CA SER A 480 -29.86 -38.42 -0.25
C SER A 480 -29.35 -38.06 1.16
N VAL A 481 -28.27 -37.27 1.28
CA VAL A 481 -27.83 -36.74 2.57
C VAL A 481 -28.85 -35.74 3.11
N GLU A 482 -29.20 -35.87 4.40
CA GLU A 482 -30.14 -34.98 5.08
C GLU A 482 -29.79 -33.51 4.85
N ASN A 483 -30.77 -32.71 4.42
CA ASN A 483 -30.62 -31.27 4.15
C ASN A 483 -29.46 -30.92 3.19
N SER A 484 -29.16 -31.76 2.21
CA SER A 484 -28.13 -31.53 1.18
C SER A 484 -28.37 -30.21 0.42
N VAL A 485 -29.59 -30.03 -0.11
CA VAL A 485 -30.00 -28.83 -0.87
C VAL A 485 -29.91 -27.55 -0.04
N GLY A 486 -30.37 -27.57 1.21
CA GLY A 486 -30.29 -26.42 2.11
C GLY A 486 -28.84 -26.04 2.43
N THR A 487 -27.97 -27.04 2.66
CA THR A 487 -26.55 -26.80 2.92
C THR A 487 -25.84 -26.15 1.73
N LEU A 488 -26.15 -26.59 0.50
CA LEU A 488 -25.62 -25.95 -0.71
C LEU A 488 -26.15 -24.52 -0.87
N LEU A 489 -27.43 -24.29 -0.56
CA LEU A 489 -28.02 -22.95 -0.60
C LEU A 489 -27.34 -22.01 0.42
N ASP A 490 -27.05 -22.50 1.62
CA ASP A 490 -26.31 -21.75 2.65
C ASP A 490 -24.89 -21.42 2.19
N LEU A 491 -24.19 -22.36 1.52
CA LEU A 491 -22.89 -22.09 0.91
C LEU A 491 -22.96 -21.00 -0.17
N LEU A 492 -23.99 -21.02 -1.04
CA LEU A 492 -24.19 -19.98 -2.05
C LEU A 492 -24.46 -18.60 -1.41
N GLN A 493 -25.24 -18.55 -0.32
CA GLN A 493 -25.45 -17.31 0.43
C GLN A 493 -24.19 -16.85 1.16
N MET A 494 -23.41 -17.79 1.69
CA MET A 494 -22.21 -17.53 2.46
C MET A 494 -21.06 -17.06 1.59
N TYR A 495 -20.87 -17.62 0.39
CA TYR A 495 -19.74 -17.30 -0.50
C TYR A 495 -20.11 -16.46 -1.72
N ARG A 496 -21.31 -15.87 -1.75
CA ARG A 496 -21.60 -14.83 -2.73
C ARG A 496 -20.63 -13.67 -2.53
N GLU A 497 -19.84 -13.38 -3.55
CA GLU A 497 -18.84 -12.33 -3.51
C GLU A 497 -19.46 -10.98 -3.13
N ARG A 498 -18.95 -10.34 -2.06
CA ARG A 498 -19.35 -9.00 -1.64
C ARG A 498 -18.34 -7.97 -2.18
N ALA A 499 -18.80 -6.74 -2.43
CA ALA A 499 -17.90 -5.67 -2.87
C ALA A 499 -16.86 -5.38 -1.77
N GLY A 500 -15.57 -5.30 -2.15
CA GLY A 500 -14.46 -5.01 -1.24
C GLY A 500 -13.83 -6.22 -0.53
N ASP A 501 -14.24 -7.45 -0.87
CA ASP A 501 -13.67 -8.66 -0.26
C ASP A 501 -12.27 -8.97 -0.82
N LYS A 502 -11.25 -8.97 0.06
CA LYS A 502 -9.87 -9.33 -0.29
C LYS A 502 -9.71 -10.80 -0.68
N THR A 503 -10.73 -11.64 -0.43
CA THR A 503 -10.75 -13.07 -0.76
C THR A 503 -11.69 -13.42 -1.92
N SER A 504 -12.07 -12.42 -2.74
CA SER A 504 -13.04 -12.58 -3.84
C SER A 504 -12.79 -13.82 -4.70
N GLU A 505 -11.56 -14.04 -5.17
CA GLU A 505 -11.23 -15.18 -6.04
C GLU A 505 -11.51 -16.55 -5.40
N LYS A 506 -11.14 -16.75 -4.13
CA LYS A 506 -11.43 -18.01 -3.40
C LYS A 506 -12.93 -18.18 -3.19
N SER A 507 -13.63 -17.10 -2.80
CA SER A 507 -15.07 -17.12 -2.58
C SER A 507 -15.86 -17.37 -3.87
N GLY A 508 -15.48 -16.75 -4.98
CA GLY A 508 -16.05 -16.97 -6.31
C GLY A 508 -15.85 -18.40 -6.78
N SER A 509 -14.67 -18.99 -6.55
CA SER A 509 -14.38 -20.39 -6.87
C SER A 509 -15.27 -21.38 -6.10
N ILE A 510 -15.55 -21.11 -4.82
CA ILE A 510 -16.47 -21.93 -4.01
C ILE A 510 -17.91 -21.74 -4.53
N PHE A 511 -18.31 -20.50 -4.81
CA PHE A 511 -19.63 -20.16 -5.31
C PHE A 511 -19.94 -20.85 -6.64
N THR A 512 -19.04 -20.78 -7.63
CA THR A 512 -19.24 -21.39 -8.95
C THR A 512 -19.29 -22.92 -8.85
N LYS A 513 -18.39 -23.55 -8.10
CA LYS A 513 -18.41 -25.01 -7.87
C LYS A 513 -19.69 -25.46 -7.17
N THR A 514 -20.17 -24.68 -6.20
CA THR A 514 -21.43 -24.97 -5.50
C THR A 514 -22.62 -24.86 -6.46
N CYS A 515 -22.64 -23.85 -7.34
CA CYS A 515 -23.65 -23.75 -8.41
C CYS A 515 -23.59 -24.96 -9.36
N CYS A 516 -22.39 -25.37 -9.79
CA CYS A 516 -22.21 -26.56 -10.62
C CYS A 516 -22.76 -27.80 -9.93
N LEU A 517 -22.42 -28.02 -8.66
CA LEU A 517 -22.91 -29.17 -7.88
C LEU A 517 -24.44 -29.13 -7.77
N PHE A 518 -25.01 -27.97 -7.44
CA PHE A 518 -26.46 -27.78 -7.36
C PHE A 518 -27.16 -28.11 -8.69
N ALA A 519 -26.60 -27.67 -9.81
CA ALA A 519 -27.13 -27.96 -11.14
C ALA A 519 -27.06 -29.46 -11.48
N HIS A 520 -25.96 -30.15 -11.14
CA HIS A 520 -25.83 -31.59 -11.38
C HIS A 520 -26.83 -32.41 -10.56
N LEU A 521 -27.06 -32.05 -9.29
CA LEU A 521 -28.08 -32.69 -8.46
C LEU A 521 -29.50 -32.44 -8.98
N SER A 522 -29.70 -31.30 -9.65
CA SER A 522 -30.99 -30.88 -10.23
C SER A 522 -31.21 -31.40 -11.66
N LYS A 523 -30.31 -32.21 -12.23
CA LYS A 523 -30.43 -32.73 -13.61
C LYS A 523 -31.57 -33.75 -13.74
N ASP A 524 -31.83 -34.51 -12.67
CA ASP A 524 -32.93 -35.47 -12.61
C ASP A 524 -34.27 -34.73 -12.47
N SER A 525 -35.23 -35.06 -13.34
CA SER A 525 -36.57 -34.46 -13.37
C SER A 525 -37.30 -34.58 -12.03
N ARG A 526 -37.13 -35.70 -11.31
CA ARG A 526 -37.74 -35.89 -9.98
C ARG A 526 -37.18 -34.91 -8.96
N ARG A 527 -35.85 -34.84 -8.83
CA ARG A 527 -35.15 -33.95 -7.90
C ARG A 527 -35.38 -32.48 -8.22
N ALA A 528 -35.38 -32.13 -9.51
CA ALA A 528 -35.68 -30.78 -9.96
C ALA A 528 -37.09 -30.33 -9.52
N SER A 529 -38.07 -31.24 -9.58
CA SER A 529 -39.45 -30.99 -9.16
C SER A 529 -39.56 -30.83 -7.63
N GLU A 530 -38.89 -31.68 -6.86
CA GLU A 530 -38.80 -31.56 -5.39
C GLU A 530 -38.20 -30.21 -4.97
N ILE A 531 -37.10 -29.79 -5.61
CA ILE A 531 -36.45 -28.50 -5.33
C ILE A 531 -37.36 -27.32 -5.73
N ARG A 532 -38.08 -27.42 -6.86
CA ARG A 532 -38.97 -26.37 -7.36
C ARG A 532 -40.19 -26.16 -6.45
N ASN A 533 -40.67 -27.23 -5.82
CA ASN A 533 -41.79 -27.17 -4.88
C ASN A 533 -41.38 -26.52 -3.54
N ASN A 534 -40.09 -26.43 -3.23
CA ASN A 534 -39.61 -25.73 -2.05
C ASN A 534 -39.50 -24.22 -2.31
N HIS A 535 -40.58 -23.49 -1.98
CA HIS A 535 -40.68 -22.05 -2.17
C HIS A 535 -39.52 -21.25 -1.52
N LYS A 536 -39.01 -21.68 -0.37
CA LYS A 536 -37.88 -21.00 0.32
C LYS A 536 -36.60 -21.08 -0.51
N VAL A 537 -36.33 -22.25 -1.11
CA VAL A 537 -35.15 -22.47 -1.96
C VAL A 537 -35.27 -21.65 -3.24
N VAL A 538 -36.43 -21.72 -3.92
CA VAL A 538 -36.67 -20.96 -5.17
C VAL A 538 -36.57 -19.46 -4.96
N ALA A 539 -37.18 -18.92 -3.89
CA ALA A 539 -37.09 -17.50 -3.56
C ALA A 539 -35.65 -17.07 -3.28
N SER A 540 -34.88 -17.89 -2.57
CA SER A 540 -33.47 -17.63 -2.27
C SER A 540 -32.60 -17.65 -3.54
N LEU A 541 -32.82 -18.60 -4.45
CA LEU A 541 -32.12 -18.67 -5.73
C LEU A 541 -32.43 -17.45 -6.62
N ARG A 542 -33.69 -17.04 -6.72
CA ARG A 542 -34.09 -15.81 -7.43
C ARG A 542 -33.39 -14.57 -6.85
N ARG A 543 -33.35 -14.45 -5.52
CA ARG A 543 -32.65 -13.36 -4.82
C ARG A 543 -31.15 -13.38 -5.12
N LEU A 544 -30.52 -14.54 -5.07
CA LEU A 544 -29.09 -14.71 -5.39
C LEU A 544 -28.80 -14.34 -6.84
N PHE A 545 -29.60 -14.81 -7.79
CA PHE A 545 -29.49 -14.49 -9.21
C PHE A 545 -29.55 -12.97 -9.44
N LYS A 546 -30.57 -12.29 -8.92
CA LYS A 546 -30.72 -10.83 -9.05
C LYS A 546 -29.52 -10.06 -8.50
N LEU A 547 -28.97 -10.51 -7.37
CA LEU A 547 -27.81 -9.86 -6.74
C LEU A 547 -26.51 -10.10 -7.52
N THR A 548 -26.30 -11.31 -8.04
CA THR A 548 -25.15 -11.64 -8.89
C THR A 548 -25.21 -10.90 -10.22
N ALA A 549 -26.38 -10.82 -10.86
CA ALA A 549 -26.59 -10.08 -12.11
C ALA A 549 -26.33 -8.57 -11.94
N ARG A 550 -26.86 -7.95 -10.87
CA ARG A 550 -26.58 -6.54 -10.54
C ARG A 550 -25.09 -6.27 -10.33
N LYS A 551 -24.39 -7.16 -9.61
CA LYS A 551 -22.94 -7.03 -9.42
C LYS A 551 -22.19 -7.13 -10.75
N HIS A 552 -22.50 -8.12 -11.58
CA HIS A 552 -21.89 -8.29 -12.89
C HIS A 552 -22.07 -7.03 -13.75
N GLN A 553 -23.28 -6.44 -13.76
CA GLN A 553 -23.53 -5.16 -14.44
C GLN A 553 -22.67 -4.02 -13.89
N MET A 554 -22.54 -3.90 -12.56
CA MET A 554 -21.66 -2.89 -11.94
C MET A 554 -20.18 -3.12 -12.25
N ASP A 555 -19.71 -4.36 -12.29
CA ASP A 555 -18.30 -4.66 -12.60
C ASP A 555 -18.02 -4.43 -14.09
N VAL A 556 -18.96 -4.75 -14.99
CA VAL A 556 -18.90 -4.35 -16.41
C VAL A 556 -18.86 -2.82 -16.53
N GLN A 557 -19.70 -2.09 -15.80
CA GLN A 557 -19.66 -0.62 -15.80
C GLN A 557 -18.33 -0.07 -15.24
N ARG A 558 -17.76 -0.65 -14.19
CA ARG A 558 -16.44 -0.28 -13.65
C ARG A 558 -15.32 -0.60 -14.63
N MET A 559 -15.37 -1.74 -15.31
CA MET A 559 -14.40 -2.09 -16.35
C MET A 559 -14.52 -1.14 -17.53
N LEU A 560 -15.74 -0.81 -17.98
CA LEU A 560 -15.97 0.19 -19.02
C LEU A 560 -15.51 1.59 -18.59
N ALA A 561 -15.69 1.99 -17.32
CA ALA A 561 -15.17 3.26 -16.79
C ALA A 561 -13.64 3.28 -16.72
N LYS A 562 -13.00 2.16 -16.36
CA LYS A 562 -11.54 2.00 -16.44
C LYS A 562 -11.03 1.97 -17.88
N GLN A 563 -11.73 1.29 -18.79
CA GLN A 563 -11.41 1.26 -20.22
C GLN A 563 -11.62 2.63 -20.89
N LYS A 564 -12.60 3.44 -20.44
CA LYS A 564 -12.72 4.85 -20.86
C LYS A 564 -11.56 5.74 -20.37
N LEU A 565 -10.84 5.30 -19.33
CA LEU A 565 -9.59 5.92 -18.89
C LEU A 565 -8.38 5.43 -19.73
N ASP A 566 -8.48 4.25 -20.36
CA ASP A 566 -7.34 3.51 -20.95
C ASP A 566 -7.51 3.08 -22.43
N ALA A 567 -8.48 3.59 -23.21
CA ALA A 567 -8.69 3.18 -24.60
C ALA A 567 -8.55 4.32 -25.64
N TYR A 568 -7.30 4.54 -26.09
CA TYR A 568 -7.01 4.49 -27.52
C TYR A 568 -6.62 3.03 -27.82
N ILE A 569 -7.09 2.49 -28.95
CA ILE A 569 -6.75 1.19 -29.55
C ILE A 569 -7.64 -0.02 -29.18
N ASN A 570 -8.47 -0.34 -30.17
CA ASN A 570 -9.04 -1.64 -30.55
C ASN A 570 -10.24 -2.19 -29.77
N GLY A 571 -11.40 -2.04 -30.44
CA GLY A 571 -12.60 -2.79 -30.17
C GLY A 571 -12.59 -4.15 -30.87
N GLN A 572 -12.89 -5.19 -30.09
CA GLN A 572 -13.63 -6.36 -30.55
C GLN A 572 -14.46 -6.87 -29.38
N SER A 573 -15.78 -6.89 -29.55
CA SER A 573 -16.75 -7.46 -28.61
C SER A 573 -17.19 -8.81 -29.14
N SER A 574 -16.87 -9.89 -28.44
CA SER A 574 -17.40 -11.22 -28.68
C SER A 574 -18.70 -11.43 -27.88
N ILE A 575 -19.74 -11.86 -28.58
CA ILE A 575 -21.06 -12.17 -28.03
C ILE A 575 -21.01 -13.56 -27.35
N PRO A 576 -21.50 -13.74 -26.10
CA PRO A 576 -21.61 -15.07 -25.52
C PRO A 576 -22.87 -15.77 -26.04
N VAL A 577 -22.66 -16.93 -26.66
CA VAL A 577 -23.70 -17.85 -27.13
C VAL A 577 -24.42 -18.50 -25.95
N LYS A 578 -25.76 -18.46 -25.97
CA LYS A 578 -26.66 -19.09 -25.00
C LYS A 578 -26.80 -20.62 -25.22
N VAL A 579 -26.68 -21.35 -24.10
CA VAL A 579 -27.25 -22.69 -23.80
C VAL A 579 -26.52 -23.98 -24.29
N LYS A 580 -26.08 -24.77 -23.29
CA LYS A 580 -25.86 -26.25 -23.14
C LYS A 580 -24.57 -26.56 -22.34
N ILE A 581 -24.38 -25.88 -21.20
CA ILE A 581 -23.13 -25.98 -20.43
C ILE A 581 -23.07 -27.25 -19.56
N ILE A 582 -24.19 -27.66 -18.95
CA ILE A 582 -24.21 -28.81 -18.02
C ILE A 582 -23.93 -30.13 -18.73
N SER A 583 -24.49 -30.34 -19.94
CA SER A 583 -24.25 -31.56 -20.73
C SER A 583 -22.79 -31.75 -21.15
N ARG A 584 -21.99 -30.67 -21.06
CA ARG A 584 -20.56 -30.65 -21.36
C ARG A 584 -19.69 -30.77 -20.11
N GLN A 585 -20.22 -30.68 -18.89
CA GLN A 585 -19.45 -30.92 -17.67
C GLN A 585 -19.50 -32.41 -17.31
N ARG A 586 -18.56 -33.20 -17.83
CA ARG A 586 -18.49 -34.64 -17.61
C ARG A 586 -17.34 -35.00 -16.68
N PRO A 587 -17.31 -36.23 -16.13
CA PRO A 587 -16.15 -36.69 -15.39
C PRO A 587 -14.86 -36.59 -16.23
N ASP A 588 -13.72 -36.27 -15.59
CA ASP A 588 -12.47 -36.00 -16.30
C ASP A 588 -11.91 -37.23 -17.04
N TRP A 589 -12.35 -38.45 -16.68
CA TRP A 589 -12.02 -39.67 -17.41
C TRP A 589 -12.76 -39.81 -18.75
N ASP A 590 -13.78 -38.99 -19.03
CA ASP A 590 -14.38 -38.88 -20.37
C ASP A 590 -13.55 -37.92 -21.23
N LEU A 591 -12.64 -38.47 -22.05
CA LEU A 591 -11.63 -37.74 -22.83
C LEU A 591 -12.18 -37.04 -24.09
N ARG A 592 -13.47 -36.71 -24.12
CA ARG A 592 -14.07 -36.00 -25.26
C ARG A 592 -13.60 -34.55 -25.32
N LYS A 593 -13.44 -34.03 -26.54
CA LYS A 593 -12.94 -32.68 -26.80
C LYS A 593 -13.89 -31.55 -26.38
N ASP A 594 -15.17 -31.85 -26.18
CA ASP A 594 -16.23 -30.91 -25.80
C ASP A 594 -16.43 -30.78 -24.28
N ASN A 595 -15.61 -31.45 -23.47
CA ASN A 595 -15.72 -31.43 -22.00
C ASN A 595 -15.25 -30.09 -21.41
N ILE A 596 -16.14 -29.37 -20.71
CA ILE A 596 -15.83 -28.11 -20.02
C ILE A 596 -15.36 -28.41 -18.59
N ARG A 597 -14.11 -28.07 -18.28
CA ARG A 597 -13.48 -28.39 -16.99
C ARG A 597 -14.03 -27.57 -15.82
N GLU A 598 -14.18 -26.25 -15.99
CA GLU A 598 -14.56 -25.35 -14.89
C GLU A 598 -15.33 -24.13 -15.41
N ILE A 599 -16.40 -23.74 -14.72
CA ILE A 599 -17.10 -22.46 -14.95
C ILE A 599 -16.52 -21.45 -13.96
N VAL A 600 -15.92 -20.39 -14.50
CA VAL A 600 -15.26 -19.35 -13.69
C VAL A 600 -16.19 -18.17 -13.43
N ASP A 601 -17.11 -17.87 -14.34
CA ASP A 601 -18.05 -16.75 -14.19
C ASP A 601 -19.21 -17.08 -13.23
N PRO A 602 -19.35 -16.33 -12.12
CA PRO A 602 -20.43 -16.53 -11.16
C PRO A 602 -21.83 -16.33 -11.75
N LEU A 603 -22.00 -15.42 -12.73
CA LEU A 603 -23.31 -15.17 -13.35
C LEU A 603 -23.71 -16.36 -14.22
N GLN A 604 -22.84 -16.81 -15.11
CA GLN A 604 -23.03 -18.03 -15.91
C GLN A 604 -23.31 -19.25 -15.03
N ALA A 605 -22.64 -19.39 -13.89
CA ALA A 605 -22.83 -20.51 -12.98
C ALA A 605 -24.23 -20.51 -12.30
N ILE A 606 -24.74 -19.36 -11.88
CA ILE A 606 -26.10 -19.28 -11.29
C ILE A 606 -27.20 -19.35 -12.35
N GLU A 607 -26.98 -18.79 -13.55
CA GLU A 607 -27.88 -18.95 -14.69
C GLU A 607 -28.06 -20.43 -15.05
N MET A 608 -26.97 -21.19 -15.00
CA MET A 608 -27.01 -22.62 -15.22
C MET A 608 -27.95 -23.32 -14.23
N VAL A 609 -27.90 -22.99 -12.94
CA VAL A 609 -28.83 -23.54 -11.93
C VAL A 609 -30.28 -23.16 -12.24
N MET A 610 -30.54 -21.88 -12.54
CA MET A 610 -31.88 -21.38 -12.88
C MET A 610 -32.47 -22.09 -14.10
N ASN A 611 -31.65 -22.26 -15.13
CA ASN A 611 -32.03 -22.95 -16.37
C ASN A 611 -32.30 -24.45 -16.12
N THR A 612 -31.48 -25.12 -15.31
CA THR A 612 -31.70 -26.55 -14.99
C THR A 612 -33.03 -26.75 -14.26
N LEU A 613 -33.34 -25.85 -13.33
CA LEU A 613 -34.57 -25.92 -12.55
C LEU A 613 -35.79 -25.35 -13.28
N GLY A 614 -35.64 -24.77 -14.47
CA GLY A 614 -36.73 -24.12 -15.21
C GLY A 614 -37.33 -22.91 -14.48
N ILE A 615 -36.55 -22.21 -13.66
CA ILE A 615 -37.00 -21.02 -12.93
C ILE A 615 -36.78 -19.79 -13.84
N SER A 616 -37.82 -18.98 -14.06
CA SER A 616 -37.71 -17.75 -14.85
C SER A 616 -36.68 -16.78 -14.26
N CYS A 617 -35.78 -16.28 -15.11
CA CYS A 617 -34.76 -15.29 -14.76
C CYS A 617 -35.26 -13.83 -14.79
N ASN A 618 -36.55 -13.60 -15.09
CA ASN A 618 -37.17 -12.26 -15.13
C ASN A 618 -37.48 -11.72 -13.73
#